data_AF-B8L975-F1
#
_entry.id   AF-B8L975-F1
#
_cell.length_a   1.000
_cell.length_b   1.000
_cell.length_c   1.000
_cell.angle_alpha   90.00
_cell.angle_beta   90.00
_cell.angle_gamma   90.00
#
_symmetry.space_group_name_H-M   'P 1'
#
loop_
_entity.id
_entity.type
_entity.pdbx_description
1 polymer ?
#
loop_
_entity_poly.entity_id
_entity_poly.type
_entity_poly.pdbx_seq_one_letter_code
_entity_poly.pdbx_strand_id
1 'polypeptide(L)' 'MLSCEHDPLRDEAEQYAHDLQEAGVDCMLERLPGMIHACIHLRGVAASTEVAAQRAGLPLPRAWQARRAALH' A
#
# COMPACT_ATOMS: atom_id res chain seq x y z
N MET A 1 -2.07 0.11 -2.81
CA MET A 1 -2.67 0.46 -1.51
C MET A 1 -1.61 0.41 -0.43
N LEU A 2 -1.49 1.48 0.36
CA LEU A 2 -0.72 1.47 1.60
C LEU A 2 -1.70 1.61 2.76
N SER A 3 -1.64 0.70 3.74
CA SER A 3 -2.34 0.83 5.02
C SER A 3 -1.34 1.14 6.12
N CYS A 4 -1.78 1.82 7.19
CA CYS A 4 -0.95 2.12 8.35
C CYS A 4 -1.41 1.28 9.55
N GLU A 5 -0.48 0.69 10.31
CA GLU A 5 -0.83 -0.23 11.41
C GLU A 5 -1.73 0.40 12.47
N HIS A 6 -1.51 1.68 12.78
CA HIS A 6 -2.22 2.46 13.78
C HIS A 6 -3.12 3.54 13.15
N ASP A 7 -3.76 3.21 12.03
CA ASP A 7 -4.76 4.05 11.37
C ASP A 7 -6.16 3.48 11.63
N PRO A 8 -7.12 4.28 12.14
CA PRO A 8 -8.51 3.86 12.27
C PRO A 8 -9.14 3.37 10.96
N LEU A 9 -8.65 3.83 9.80
CA LEU A 9 -9.14 3.46 8.47
C LEU A 9 -8.40 2.25 7.86
N ARG A 10 -7.56 1.57 8.64
CA ARG A 10 -6.71 0.49 8.16
C ARG A 10 -7.53 -0.63 7.52
N ASP A 11 -8.58 -1.08 8.20
CA ASP A 11 -9.31 -2.27 7.79
C ASP A 11 -10.13 -1.97 6.51
N GLU A 12 -10.69 -0.77 6.37
CA GLU A 12 -11.36 -0.31 5.15
C GLU A 12 -10.40 -0.17 3.97
N ALA A 13 -9.19 0.36 4.20
CA ALA A 13 -8.18 0.46 3.15
C ALA A 13 -7.74 -0.93 2.64
N GLU A 14 -7.59 -1.90 3.55
CA GLU A 14 -7.24 -3.27 3.20
C GLU A 14 -8.37 -3.98 2.46
N GLN A 15 -9.61 -3.85 2.94
CA GLN A 15 -10.79 -4.39 2.24
C GLN A 15 -10.90 -3.81 0.83
N TYR A 16 -10.78 -2.49 0.68
CA TYR A 16 -10.86 -1.87 -0.64
C TYR A 16 -9.75 -2.33 -1.58
N ALA A 17 -8.54 -2.61 -1.06
CA ALA A 17 -7.48 -3.20 -1.88
C ALA A 17 -7.82 -4.61 -2.36
N HIS A 18 -8.44 -5.42 -1.50
CA HIS A 18 -8.92 -6.75 -1.88
C HIS A 18 -10.03 -6.67 -2.92
N ASP A 19 -11.02 -5.79 -2.75
CA ASP A 19 -12.09 -5.58 -3.71
C ASP A 19 -11.54 -5.19 -5.10
N LEU A 20 -10.53 -4.33 -5.14
CA LEU A 20 -9.83 -3.96 -6.39
C LEU A 20 -9.15 -5.17 -7.04
N GLN A 21 -8.50 -6.02 -6.24
CA GLN A 21 -7.83 -7.23 -6.74
C GLN A 21 -8.85 -8.23 -7.31
N GLU A 22 -9.98 -8.44 -6.62
CA GLU A 22 -11.07 -9.30 -7.07
C GLU A 22 -11.72 -8.79 -8.37
N ALA A 23 -11.81 -7.47 -8.53
CA ALA A 23 -12.26 -6.83 -9.77
C ALA A 23 -11.23 -6.87 -10.92
N GLY A 24 -10.06 -7.49 -10.72
CA GLY A 24 -9.01 -7.61 -11.72
C GLY A 24 -8.14 -6.35 -11.90
N VAL A 25 -8.27 -5.36 -11.01
CA VAL A 25 -7.43 -4.16 -11.01
C VAL A 25 -6.05 -4.50 -10.47
N ASP A 26 -5.00 -3.97 -11.12
CA ASP A 26 -3.62 -4.15 -10.64
C ASP A 26 -3.38 -3.34 -9.37
N CYS A 27 -3.53 -3.99 -8.22
CA CYS A 27 -3.44 -3.37 -6.91
C CYS A 27 -2.59 -4.21 -5.97
N MET A 28 -1.45 -3.68 -5.53
CA MET A 28 -0.68 -4.25 -4.43
C MET A 28 -1.16 -3.67 -3.10
N LEU A 29 -1.26 -4.50 -2.06
CA LEU A 29 -1.50 -4.07 -0.69
C LEU A 29 -0.23 -4.25 0.16
N GLU A 30 0.20 -3.20 0.85
CA GLU A 30 1.29 -3.23 1.83
C GLU A 30 0.88 -2.48 3.09
N ARG A 31 1.06 -3.12 4.25
CA ARG A 31 0.86 -2.49 5.56
C ARG A 31 2.18 -1.90 6.05
N LEU A 32 2.15 -0.64 6.47
CA LEU A 32 3.27 0.10 7.04
C LEU A 32 3.30 -0.09 8.57
N PRO A 33 4.28 -0.83 9.13
CA PRO A 33 4.34 -1.13 10.56
C PRO A 33 4.60 0.13 11.39
N GLY A 34 3.93 0.25 12.53
CA GLY A 34 4.06 1.34 13.49
C GLY A 34 3.59 2.72 12.99
N MET A 35 3.14 2.83 11.73
CA MET A 35 2.73 4.10 11.15
C MET A 35 1.31 4.48 11.54
N ILE A 36 1.11 5.78 11.70
CA ILE A 36 -0.18 6.41 11.97
C ILE A 36 -0.78 6.95 10.66
N HIS A 37 -2.06 7.30 10.73
CA HIS A 37 -2.76 8.01 9.67
C HIS A 37 -1.95 9.21 9.16
N ALA A 38 -1.97 9.45 7.84
CA ALA A 38 -1.32 10.59 7.19
C ALA A 38 0.22 10.68 7.36
N CYS A 39 0.91 9.57 7.70
CA CYS A 39 2.36 9.57 7.92
C CYS A 39 3.20 10.07 6.73
N ILE A 40 2.67 10.03 5.50
CA ILE A 40 3.33 10.55 4.29
C ILE A 40 3.62 12.05 4.33
N HIS A 41 2.89 12.82 5.14
CA HIS A 41 3.12 14.25 5.32
C HIS A 41 4.20 14.56 6.36
N LEU A 42 4.61 13.57 7.14
CA LEU A 42 5.56 13.72 8.24
C LEU A 42 7.01 13.44 7.81
N ARG A 43 7.32 13.66 6.54
CA ARG A 43 8.66 13.48 5.98
C ARG A 43 9.71 14.27 6.76
N GLY A 44 10.83 13.62 7.08
CA GLY A 44 11.91 14.18 7.89
C GLY A 44 11.70 14.07 9.40
N VAL A 45 10.56 13.56 9.89
CA VAL A 45 10.33 13.33 11.33
C VAL A 45 10.95 12.01 11.80
N ALA A 46 10.85 10.95 11.00
CA ALA A 46 11.44 9.65 11.28
C ALA A 46 11.81 8.91 9.98
N ALA A 47 12.79 8.01 10.01
CA ALA A 47 13.18 7.26 8.81
C ALA A 47 12.02 6.48 8.16
N SER A 48 11.05 6.03 8.97
CA SER A 48 9.88 5.29 8.52
C SER A 48 8.87 6.13 7.70
N THR A 49 8.80 7.45 7.91
CA THR A 49 7.91 8.34 7.13
C THR A 49 8.42 8.53 5.70
N GLU A 50 9.74 8.46 5.52
CA GLU A 50 10.39 8.47 4.21
C GLU A 50 10.08 7.19 3.42
N VAL A 51 10.01 6.05 4.11
CA VAL A 51 9.62 4.77 3.50
C VAL A 51 8.19 4.87 2.95
N ALA A 52 7.25 5.44 3.69
CA ALA A 52 5.86 5.61 3.24
C ALA A 52 5.79 6.40 1.91
N ALA A 53 6.49 7.53 1.84
CA ALA A 53 6.53 8.37 0.64
C ALA A 53 7.18 7.66 -0.55
N GLN A 54 8.28 6.93 -0.33
CA GLN A 54 8.95 6.17 -1.38
C GLN A 54 8.04 5.05 -1.91
N ARG A 55 7.42 4.27 -1.02
CA ARG A 55 6.52 3.16 -1.38
C ARG A 55 5.34 3.64 -2.22
N ALA A 56 4.77 4.79 -1.90
CA ALA A 56 3.65 5.35 -2.65
C ALA A 56 4.00 5.73 -4.10
N GLY A 57 5.27 6.09 -4.36
CA GLY A 57 5.73 6.51 -5.69
C GLY A 57 6.33 5.38 -6.54
N LEU A 58 6.51 4.17 -6.00
CA LEU A 58 7.09 3.07 -6.74
C LEU A 58 6.08 2.47 -7.73
N PRO A 59 6.53 2.12 -8.96
CA PRO A 59 5.71 1.31 -9.85
C PRO A 59 5.46 -0.07 -9.23
N LEU A 60 4.33 -0.68 -9.61
CA LEU A 60 4.03 -2.05 -9.19
C LEU A 60 5.18 -3.00 -9.58
N PRO A 61 5.63 -3.89 -8.68
CA PRO A 61 6.73 -4.80 -8.98
C PRO A 61 6.43 -5.64 -10.22
N ARG A 62 7.44 -5.88 -11.07
CA ARG A 62 7.31 -6.74 -12.25
C ARG A 62 6.76 -8.13 -11.92
N ALA A 63 7.13 -8.68 -10.75
CA ALA A 63 6.60 -9.95 -10.27
C ALA A 63 5.08 -9.93 -10.06
N TRP A 64 4.51 -8.79 -9.66
CA TRP A 64 3.07 -8.62 -9.50
C TRP A 64 2.37 -8.54 -10.86
N GLN A 65 2.92 -7.76 -11.78
CA GLN A 65 2.44 -7.65 -13.16
C GLN A 65 2.44 -9.02 -13.86
N ALA A 66 3.48 -9.83 -13.65
CA ALA A 66 3.58 -11.19 -14.18
C ALA A 66 2.56 -12.17 -13.57
N ARG A 67 2.28 -12.08 -12.25
CA ARG A 67 1.23 -12.88 -11.58
C ARG A 67 -0.16 -12.57 -12.14
N ARG A 68 -0.45 -11.30 -12.43
CA ARG A 68 -1.69 -10.93 -13.16
C ARG A 68 -1.77 -11.57 -14.53
N ALA A 69 -0.69 -11.49 -15.32
CA ALA A 69 -0.67 -12.07 -16.67
C ALA A 69 -0.86 -13.60 -16.70
N ALA A 70 -0.58 -14.30 -15.60
CA ALA A 70 -0.75 -15.75 -15.48
C ALA A 70 -2.14 -16.18 -14.98
N LEU A 71 -2.97 -15.24 -14.52
CA LEU A 71 -4.35 -15.50 -14.04
C LEU A 71 -5.41 -15.29 -15.14
N HIS A 72 -4.97 -14.95 -16.36
CA HIS A 72 -5.78 -14.83 -17.58
C HIS A 72 -5.21 -15.75 -18.67
#